data_AF-A0A8X6F3R6-F1
#
_entry.id   AF-A0A8X6F3R6-F1
#
_cell.length_a   1.000
_cell.length_b   1.000
_cell.length_c   1.000
_cell.angle_alpha   90.00
_cell.angle_beta   90.00
_cell.angle_gamma   90.00
#
_symmetry.space_group_name_H-M   'P 1'
#
loop_
_entity.id
_entity.type
_entity.pdbx_description
1 polymer ?
#
loop_
_entity_poly.entity_id
_entity_poly.type
_entity_poly.pdbx_seq_one_letter_code
_entity_poly.pdbx_strand_id
1 'polypeptide(L)'
;TVPAKEAQCESVEIMKCLTSKSQAASEGRLFFPDTQQKLRDYCKHLMESLDCARRIIDDCVSEEDKNIYHNLTQDMVGMNAVLCTPGSSLSIRFLKHVDCFKSVSDRFKLCSDRYIGNIVVVQSQSQEEQIKMTCW
;
A
#
# COMPACT_ATOMS: atom_id res chain seq x y z
N THR A 1 6.40 32.76 -12.02
CA THR A 1 7.07 31.85 -11.07
C THR A 1 6.01 31.41 -10.09
N VAL A 2 5.61 30.14 -10.13
CA VAL A 2 4.65 29.59 -9.16
C VAL A 2 5.36 29.58 -7.79
N PRO A 3 4.76 30.13 -6.72
CA PRO A 3 5.36 30.11 -5.39
C PRO A 3 5.62 28.65 -4.97
N ALA A 4 6.78 28.41 -4.34
CA ALA A 4 7.24 27.07 -3.96
C ALA A 4 6.24 26.26 -3.11
N LYS A 5 5.31 26.95 -2.45
CA LYS A 5 4.23 26.34 -1.64
C LYS A 5 3.10 25.75 -2.48
N GLU A 6 2.77 26.33 -3.64
CA GLU A 6 1.74 25.81 -4.54
C GLU A 6 2.22 24.56 -5.29
N ALA A 7 3.51 24.50 -5.65
CA ALA A 7 4.10 23.32 -6.27
C ALA A 7 4.17 22.09 -5.33
N GLN A 8 4.21 22.30 -4.00
CA GLN A 8 4.21 21.23 -3.01
C GLN A 8 2.84 20.58 -2.78
N CYS A 9 1.77 21.23 -3.23
CA CYS A 9 0.39 20.79 -3.02
C CYS A 9 -0.22 20.04 -4.21
N GLU A 10 0.58 19.74 -5.24
CA GLU A 10 0.15 18.89 -6.34
C GLU A 10 0.05 17.43 -5.87
N SER A 11 -0.96 16.70 -6.35
CA SER A 11 -1.17 15.27 -6.04
C SER A 11 0.05 14.39 -6.39
N VAL A 12 0.86 14.86 -7.34
CA VAL A 12 2.14 14.26 -7.73
C VAL A 12 3.14 14.20 -6.58
N GLU A 13 3.15 15.19 -5.68
CA GLU A 13 4.08 15.24 -4.54
C GLU A 13 3.67 14.24 -3.43
N ILE A 14 2.37 14.07 -3.19
CA ILE A 14 1.87 13.00 -2.29
C ILE A 14 2.29 11.63 -2.83
N MET A 15 2.10 11.42 -4.14
CA MET A 15 2.52 10.17 -4.78
C MET A 15 4.03 9.98 -4.73
N LYS A 16 4.85 11.04 -4.83
CA LYS A 16 6.31 10.96 -4.63
C LYS A 16 6.68 10.51 -3.22
N CYS A 17 5.98 10.95 -2.18
CA CYS A 17 6.20 10.43 -0.82
C CYS A 17 5.99 8.92 -0.75
N LEU A 18 4.96 8.40 -1.43
CA LEU A 18 4.57 6.99 -1.37
C LEU A 18 5.37 6.08 -2.34
N THR A 19 5.95 6.65 -3.40
CA THR A 19 6.61 5.90 -4.47
C THR A 19 8.13 6.01 -4.47
N SER A 20 8.72 7.06 -3.90
CA SER A 20 10.15 7.36 -4.06
C SER A 20 11.10 6.35 -3.39
N LYS A 21 10.62 5.50 -2.46
CA LYS A 21 11.47 4.53 -1.75
C LYS A 21 10.80 3.20 -1.42
N SER A 22 9.60 2.92 -1.91
CA SER A 22 9.01 1.59 -1.73
C SER A 22 9.72 0.60 -2.67
N GLN A 23 10.79 -0.03 -2.17
CA GLN A 23 11.35 -1.26 -2.75
C GLN A 23 10.28 -2.37 -2.91
N ALA A 24 9.10 -2.16 -2.33
CA ALA A 24 7.93 -3.01 -2.34
C ALA A 24 6.99 -2.87 -3.54
N ALA A 25 7.19 -1.91 -4.46
CA ALA A 25 6.20 -1.66 -5.51
C ALA A 25 6.70 -1.88 -6.94
N SER A 26 8.01 -1.99 -7.19
CA SER A 26 8.56 -1.96 -8.54
C SER A 26 8.23 -3.18 -9.43
N GLU A 27 7.54 -4.21 -8.91
CA GLU A 27 7.11 -5.38 -9.69
C GLU A 27 5.71 -5.91 -9.28
N GLY A 28 4.91 -5.13 -8.57
CA GLY A 28 3.62 -5.61 -8.03
C GLY A 28 3.77 -6.80 -7.09
N ARG A 29 4.90 -6.89 -6.37
CA ARG A 29 5.16 -7.89 -5.32
C ARG A 29 5.28 -7.17 -3.98
N LEU A 30 4.38 -7.49 -3.06
CA LEU A 30 4.46 -7.01 -1.67
C LEU A 30 5.82 -7.41 -1.07
N PHE A 31 6.53 -6.45 -0.48
CA PHE A 31 7.79 -6.71 0.22
C PHE A 31 7.51 -7.22 1.63
N PHE A 32 7.99 -8.42 1.93
CA PHE A 32 7.84 -9.06 3.23
C PHE A 32 9.22 -9.18 3.91
N PRO A 33 9.60 -8.24 4.81
CA PRO A 33 10.89 -8.31 5.49
C PRO A 33 10.98 -9.53 6.41
N ASP A 34 11.83 -10.50 6.06
CA ASP A 34 11.94 -11.78 6.75
C ASP A 34 13.09 -11.89 7.75
N THR A 35 13.84 -10.80 7.92
CA THR A 35 14.87 -10.70 8.95
C THR A 35 14.69 -9.40 9.70
N GLN A 36 15.23 -9.34 10.92
CA GLN A 36 15.20 -8.10 11.69
C GLN A 36 15.88 -6.93 10.94
N GLN A 37 16.97 -7.19 10.22
CA GLN A 37 17.65 -6.14 9.46
C GLN A 37 16.76 -5.60 8.34
N LYS A 38 16.17 -6.49 7.52
CA LYS A 38 15.23 -6.08 6.46
C LYS A 38 14.02 -5.35 7.02
N LEU A 39 13.52 -5.76 8.21
CA LEU A 39 12.40 -5.08 8.86
C LEU A 39 12.79 -3.66 9.32
N ARG A 40 13.99 -3.49 9.88
CA ARG A 40 14.50 -2.15 10.23
C ARG A 40 14.63 -1.24 9.02
N ASP A 41 15.21 -1.75 7.94
CA ASP A 41 15.41 -0.98 6.70
C ASP A 41 14.07 -0.59 6.08
N TYR A 42 13.11 -1.52 6.03
CA TYR A 42 11.73 -1.26 5.63
C TYR A 42 11.07 -0.17 6.48
N CYS A 43 11.15 -0.31 7.79
CA CYS A 43 10.54 0.63 8.73
C CYS A 43 11.10 2.03 8.63
N LYS A 44 12.42 2.17 8.40
CA LYS A 44 13.04 3.47 8.14
C LYS A 44 12.38 4.16 6.95
N HIS A 45 12.28 3.47 5.81
CA HIS A 45 11.67 4.03 4.61
C HIS A 45 10.18 4.29 4.74
N LEU A 46 9.45 3.38 5.39
CA LEU A 46 8.02 3.53 5.60
C LEU A 46 7.71 4.75 6.47
N MET A 47 8.40 4.91 7.59
CA MET A 47 8.16 6.03 8.50
C MET A 47 8.56 7.37 7.87
N GLU A 48 9.66 7.42 7.11
CA GLU A 48 10.01 8.59 6.29
C GLU A 48 8.90 8.96 5.29
N SER A 49 8.31 7.95 4.64
CA SER A 49 7.26 8.15 3.62
C SER A 49 5.93 8.61 4.23
N LEU A 50 5.54 8.02 5.36
CA LEU A 50 4.33 8.40 6.09
C LEU A 50 4.41 9.83 6.64
N ASP A 51 5.58 10.22 7.16
CA ASP A 51 5.81 11.58 7.64
C ASP A 51 5.79 12.60 6.49
N CYS A 52 6.37 12.26 5.35
CA CYS A 52 6.31 13.06 4.11
C CYS A 52 4.85 13.30 3.67
N ALA A 53 4.06 12.23 3.57
CA ALA A 53 2.66 12.32 3.15
C ALA A 53 1.84 13.16 4.15
N ARG A 54 2.04 12.93 5.46
CA ARG A 54 1.37 13.69 6.51
C ARG A 54 1.65 15.20 6.37
N ARG A 55 2.90 15.62 6.16
CA ARG A 55 3.23 17.05 6.04
C ARG A 55 2.51 17.72 4.88
N ILE A 56 2.40 17.03 3.73
CA ILE A 56 1.66 17.57 2.59
C ILE A 56 0.17 17.70 2.92
N ILE A 57 -0.42 16.71 3.59
CA ILE A 57 -1.81 16.80 4.05
C ILE A 57 -1.98 17.97 5.03
N ASP A 58 -1.08 18.11 5.99
CA ASP A 58 -1.11 19.19 7.00
C ASP A 58 -0.98 20.58 6.35
N ASP A 59 -0.26 20.71 5.23
CA ASP A 59 0.02 22.02 4.59
C ASP A 59 -0.95 22.39 3.45
N CYS A 60 -1.52 21.40 2.75
CA CYS A 60 -2.17 21.60 1.45
C CYS A 60 -3.67 21.30 1.44
N VAL A 61 -4.18 20.66 2.48
CA VAL A 61 -5.54 20.11 2.50
C VAL A 61 -6.41 20.89 3.50
N SER A 62 -7.73 20.92 3.29
CA SER A 62 -8.66 21.60 4.20
C SER A 62 -8.70 20.91 5.58
N GLU A 63 -9.08 21.62 6.64
CA GLU A 63 -9.20 21.00 7.99
C GLU A 63 -10.21 19.84 8.03
N GLU A 64 -11.28 19.91 7.24
CA GLU A 64 -12.25 18.82 7.11
C GLU A 64 -11.60 17.58 6.49
N ASP A 65 -10.91 17.76 5.37
CA ASP A 65 -10.24 16.68 4.66
C ASP A 65 -9.03 16.12 5.44
N LYS A 66 -8.33 16.96 6.22
CA LYS A 66 -7.29 16.50 7.17
C LYS A 66 -7.87 15.54 8.20
N ASN A 67 -9.02 15.88 8.78
CA ASN A 67 -9.69 15.01 9.75
C ASN A 67 -10.11 13.68 9.11
N ILE A 68 -10.61 13.70 7.87
CA ILE A 68 -10.91 12.49 7.12
C ILE A 68 -9.64 11.65 6.91
N TYR A 69 -8.55 12.27 6.43
CA TYR A 69 -7.29 11.58 6.22
C TYR A 69 -6.74 10.96 7.51
N HIS A 70 -6.72 11.72 8.61
CA HIS A 70 -6.25 11.22 9.90
C HIS A 70 -7.11 10.04 10.38
N ASN A 71 -8.44 10.14 10.31
CA ASN A 71 -9.32 9.05 10.73
C ASN A 71 -9.12 7.78 9.88
N LEU A 72 -8.91 7.93 8.57
CA LEU A 72 -8.68 6.79 7.68
C LEU A 72 -7.30 6.14 7.87
N THR A 73 -6.30 6.91 8.30
CA THR A 73 -4.90 6.45 8.34
C THR A 73 -4.38 6.16 9.74
N GLN A 74 -5.02 6.65 10.80
CA GLN A 74 -4.54 6.56 12.18
C GLN A 74 -4.23 5.13 12.61
N ASP A 75 -5.13 4.19 12.36
CA ASP A 75 -4.95 2.79 12.76
C ASP A 75 -3.81 2.13 11.98
N MET A 76 -3.73 2.40 10.68
CA MET A 76 -2.65 1.90 9.83
C MET A 76 -1.28 2.45 10.30
N VAL A 77 -1.19 3.74 10.57
CA VAL A 77 0.04 4.39 11.05
C VAL A 77 0.42 3.83 12.43
N GLY A 78 -0.54 3.69 13.33
CA GLY A 78 -0.34 3.12 14.67
C GLY A 78 0.17 1.68 14.61
N MET A 79 -0.45 0.83 13.78
CA MET A 79 -0.01 -0.55 13.61
C MET A 79 1.41 -0.64 13.04
N ASN A 80 1.75 0.21 12.06
CA ASN A 80 3.10 0.28 11.50
C ASN A 80 4.12 0.77 12.54
N ALA A 81 3.78 1.76 13.38
CA ALA A 81 4.64 2.20 14.46
C ALA A 81 4.94 1.07 15.47
N VAL A 82 3.95 0.26 15.82
CA VAL A 82 4.14 -0.91 16.70
C VAL A 82 4.99 -1.98 16.01
N LEU A 83 4.74 -2.28 14.73
CA LEU A 83 5.54 -3.23 13.94
C LEU A 83 7.01 -2.80 13.87
N CYS A 84 7.24 -1.50 13.72
CA CYS A 84 8.56 -0.89 13.59
C CYS A 84 9.28 -0.62 14.91
N THR A 85 8.62 -0.86 16.05
CA THR A 85 9.26 -0.78 17.36
C THR A 85 10.13 -2.02 17.59
N PRO A 86 11.47 -1.88 17.77
CA PRO A 86 12.34 -3.03 17.96
C PRO A 86 11.94 -3.88 19.17
N GLY A 87 11.77 -5.19 18.95
CA GLY A 87 11.40 -6.13 20.01
C GLY A 87 9.93 -6.09 20.42
N SER A 88 9.07 -5.35 19.71
CA SER A 88 7.63 -5.39 19.97
C SER A 88 7.06 -6.79 19.74
N SER A 89 5.99 -7.13 20.47
CA SER A 89 5.29 -8.41 20.29
C SER A 89 4.82 -8.63 18.84
N LEU A 90 4.41 -7.54 18.17
CA LEU A 90 4.02 -7.56 16.77
C LEU A 90 5.20 -7.84 15.84
N SER A 91 6.34 -7.19 16.03
CA SER A 91 7.55 -7.41 15.21
C SER A 91 8.05 -8.86 15.30
N ILE A 92 8.06 -9.41 16.51
CA ILE A 92 8.49 -10.79 16.77
C ILE A 92 7.54 -11.79 16.11
N ARG A 93 6.22 -11.60 16.29
CA ARG A 93 5.20 -12.47 15.68
C ARG A 93 5.19 -12.35 14.17
N PHE A 94 5.35 -11.15 13.62
CA PHE A 94 5.43 -10.91 12.20
C PHE A 94 6.59 -11.69 11.59
N LEU A 95 7.81 -11.55 12.12
CA LEU A 95 8.99 -12.26 11.62
C LEU A 95 8.83 -13.78 11.74
N LYS A 96 8.18 -14.27 12.80
CA LYS A 96 7.88 -15.70 12.96
C LYS A 96 6.93 -16.24 11.88
N HIS A 97 6.04 -15.41 11.33
CA HIS A 97 4.98 -15.83 10.42
C HIS A 97 5.08 -15.21 9.01
N VAL A 98 6.18 -14.51 8.72
CA VAL A 98 6.39 -13.79 7.45
C VAL A 98 6.23 -14.70 6.23
N ASP A 99 6.65 -15.96 6.31
CA ASP A 99 6.51 -16.91 5.21
C ASP A 99 5.06 -17.34 4.97
N CYS A 100 4.21 -17.35 6.01
CA CYS A 100 2.77 -17.53 5.85
C CYS A 100 2.16 -16.37 5.06
N PHE A 101 2.55 -15.13 5.37
CA PHE A 101 2.08 -13.94 4.64
C PHE A 101 2.52 -13.95 3.17
N LYS A 102 3.78 -14.33 2.89
CA LYS A 102 4.27 -14.52 1.51
C LYS A 102 3.41 -15.53 0.74
N SER A 103 3.17 -16.70 1.32
CA SER A 103 2.34 -17.75 0.70
C SER A 103 0.90 -17.32 0.42
N VAL A 104 0.30 -16.53 1.33
CA VAL A 104 -1.04 -15.96 1.10
C VAL A 104 -1.00 -14.95 -0.05
N SER A 105 -0.01 -14.06 -0.07
CA SER A 105 0.17 -13.04 -1.12
C SER A 105 0.33 -13.67 -2.51
N ASP A 106 1.16 -14.71 -2.63
CA ASP A 106 1.40 -15.39 -3.92
C ASP A 106 0.13 -16.08 -4.43
N ARG A 107 -0.62 -16.73 -3.53
CA ARG A 107 -1.91 -17.35 -3.88
C ARG A 107 -2.95 -16.31 -4.28
N PHE A 108 -3.01 -15.18 -3.56
CA PHE A 108 -3.89 -14.09 -3.90
C PHE A 108 -3.59 -13.52 -5.29
N LYS A 109 -2.31 -13.30 -5.60
CA LYS A 109 -1.88 -12.85 -6.94
C LYS A 109 -2.33 -13.82 -8.03
N LEU A 110 -2.10 -15.12 -7.85
CA LEU A 110 -2.54 -16.14 -8.81
C LEU A 110 -4.06 -16.10 -9.04
N CYS A 111 -4.84 -15.97 -7.97
CA CYS A 111 -6.30 -15.87 -8.07
C CYS A 111 -6.75 -14.57 -8.74
N SER A 112 -6.12 -13.45 -8.40
CA SER A 112 -6.40 -12.13 -8.98
C SER A 112 -6.12 -12.12 -10.48
N ASP A 113 -4.96 -12.62 -10.90
CA ASP A 113 -4.56 -12.67 -12.31
C ASP A 113 -5.53 -13.52 -13.13
N ARG A 114 -5.97 -14.66 -12.59
CA ARG A 114 -7.00 -15.51 -13.21
C ARG A 114 -8.35 -14.82 -13.31
N TYR A 115 -8.79 -14.17 -12.24
CA TYR A 115 -10.07 -13.47 -12.21
C TYR A 115 -10.10 -12.32 -13.22
N ILE A 116 -9.05 -11.48 -13.25
CA ILE A 116 -8.91 -10.38 -14.21
C ILE A 116 -8.87 -10.94 -15.63
N GLY A 117 -8.10 -12.00 -15.89
CA GLY A 117 -8.06 -12.66 -17.19
C GLY A 117 -9.44 -13.16 -17.63
N ASN A 118 -10.19 -13.79 -16.74
CA ASN A 118 -11.55 -14.26 -17.03
C ASN A 118 -12.51 -13.11 -17.31
N ILE A 119 -12.43 -12.00 -16.56
CA ILE A 119 -13.23 -10.81 -16.84
C ILE A 119 -12.95 -10.27 -18.24
N VAL A 120 -11.68 -10.16 -18.64
CA VAL A 120 -11.30 -9.67 -19.96
C VAL A 120 -11.88 -10.58 -21.06
N VAL A 121 -11.79 -11.90 -20.88
CA VAL A 121 -12.38 -12.86 -21.82
C VAL A 121 -13.89 -12.68 -21.89
N VAL A 122 -14.59 -12.65 -20.77
CA VAL A 122 -16.06 -12.45 -20.72
C VAL A 122 -16.44 -11.14 -21.40
N GLN A 123 -15.77 -10.03 -21.08
CA GLN A 123 -16.05 -8.72 -21.67
C GLN A 123 -15.78 -8.66 -23.18
N SER A 124 -14.87 -9.49 -23.70
CA SER A 124 -14.58 -9.59 -25.14
C SER A 124 -15.61 -10.40 -25.93
N GLN A 125 -16.50 -11.13 -25.25
CA GLN A 125 -17.52 -11.95 -25.89
C GLN A 125 -18.81 -11.20 -26.14
N SER A 126 -19.67 -11.76 -27.00
CA SER A 126 -21.02 -11.24 -27.23
C SER A 126 -21.87 -11.30 -25.95
N GLN A 127 -22.86 -10.42 -25.84
CA GLN A 127 -23.74 -10.35 -24.67
C GLN A 127 -24.45 -11.68 -24.36
N GLU A 128 -24.77 -12.47 -25.38
CA GLU A 128 -25.37 -13.80 -25.23
C GLU A 128 -24.40 -14.83 -24.64
N GLU A 129 -23.13 -14.81 -25.07
CA GLU A 129 -22.10 -15.69 -24.51
C GLU A 129 -21.69 -15.28 -23.09
N GLN A 130 -21.70 -13.99 -22.78
CA GLN A 130 -21.50 -13.49 -21.42
C GLN A 130 -22.52 -14.08 -20.45
N ILE A 131 -23.81 -14.09 -20.81
CA ILE A 131 -24.88 -14.65 -19.97
C ILE A 131 -24.68 -16.16 -19.77
N LYS A 132 -24.31 -16.91 -20.83
CA LYS A 132 -24.04 -18.35 -20.74
C LYS A 132 -22.83 -18.69 -19.87
N MET A 133 -21.81 -17.84 -19.83
CA MET A 133 -20.61 -18.05 -19.02
C MET A 133 -20.77 -17.61 -17.55
N THR A 134 -21.71 -16.72 -17.25
CA THR A 134 -21.89 -16.16 -15.90
C THR A 134 -22.93 -16.93 -15.07
N CYS A 135 -23.82 -17.69 -15.71
CA CYS A 135 -24.86 -18.47 -15.05
C CYS A 135 -24.58 -19.99 -15.14
N TRP A 136 -24.18 -20.59 -14.01
CA TRP A 136 -24.24 -22.03 -13.72
C TRP A 136 -25.11 -22.26 -12.49
#